data_AF-A0A946XG27-F1
#
_entry.id   AF-A0A946XG27-F1
#
_cell.length_a   1.000
_cell.length_b   1.000
_cell.length_c   1.000
_cell.angle_alpha   90.00
_cell.angle_beta   90.00
_cell.angle_gamma   90.00
#
_symmetry.space_group_name_H-M   'P 1'
#
loop_
_entity.id
_entity.type
_entity.pdbx_description
1 polymer ?
#
loop_
_entity_poly.entity_id
_entity_poly.type
_entity_poly.pdbx_seq_one_letter_code
_entity_poly.pdbx_strand_id
1 'polypeptide(L)'
;MQALAEFIMRGRTQACAVALLGSFFPFVSPATIGLVTLRKGSVEGLLVLLWAALPLIASYSLSEGPALLTLVSIASLIMMVVSANVLRLTASWQSTMLISMLVGGLTALGTGWLFSTDVNLLVDSIGDMLAEVAAKQEAEQEPFIPGREFILGLIALILAVSALMSLFVARWWQALLYNPGGFAEEFHGLRLQPAVAGFLLLAVIGATRLPNGYEFWAELVAVPLLLAGLALVHHVVKFLQAGRQWLVFMYVGLIFFGSSVGVLLVGLGFADSVMNLRSRLAAVKNRQP
;
A
#
# COMPACT_ATOMS: atom_id res chain seq x y z
N MET A 1 5.62 19.79 5.76
CA MET A 1 4.71 19.16 4.76
C MET A 1 3.52 20.03 4.39
N GLN A 2 2.92 20.82 5.29
CA GLN A 2 1.81 21.71 4.95
C GLN A 2 2.13 22.68 3.79
N ALA A 3 3.30 23.34 3.82
CA ALA A 3 3.73 24.25 2.74
C ALA A 3 3.79 23.58 1.35
N LEU A 4 4.21 22.30 1.29
CA LEU A 4 4.23 21.53 0.04
C LEU A 4 2.80 21.27 -0.46
N ALA A 5 1.91 20.86 0.44
CA ALA A 5 0.49 20.65 0.12
C ALA A 5 -0.17 21.95 -0.35
N GLU A 6 0.09 23.08 0.32
CA GLU A 6 -0.37 24.40 -0.13
C GLU A 6 0.15 24.73 -1.52
N PHE A 7 1.45 24.50 -1.78
CA PHE A 7 2.06 24.76 -3.09
C PHE A 7 1.41 23.93 -4.20
N ILE A 8 1.19 22.62 -3.98
CA ILE A 8 0.46 21.74 -4.92
C ILE A 8 -0.92 22.33 -5.22
N MET A 9 -1.63 22.84 -4.20
CA MET A 9 -3.00 23.33 -4.35
C MET A 9 -3.12 24.76 -4.88
N ARG A 10 -2.01 25.50 -5.05
CA ARG A 10 -2.02 26.87 -5.61
C ARG A 10 -2.43 26.93 -7.08
N GLY A 11 -2.21 25.86 -7.84
CA GLY A 11 -2.61 25.79 -9.25
C GLY A 11 -2.12 24.53 -9.95
N ARG A 12 -2.57 24.37 -11.20
CA ARG A 12 -2.29 23.16 -12.01
C ARG A 12 -0.80 23.01 -12.31
N THR A 13 -0.11 24.10 -12.64
CA THR A 13 1.32 24.06 -12.99
C THR A 13 2.18 23.62 -11.81
N GLN A 14 1.85 24.07 -10.60
CA GLN A 14 2.54 23.66 -9.38
C GLN A 14 2.31 22.17 -9.09
N ALA A 15 1.07 21.69 -9.21
CA ALA A 15 0.75 20.28 -9.05
C ALA A 15 1.50 19.40 -10.05
N CYS A 16 1.51 19.77 -11.34
CA CYS A 16 2.24 19.04 -12.37
C CYS A 16 3.76 19.05 -12.12
N ALA A 17 4.33 20.19 -11.71
CA ALA A 17 5.75 20.29 -11.40
C ALA A 17 6.14 19.39 -10.22
N VAL A 18 5.34 19.38 -9.14
CA VAL A 18 5.59 18.49 -7.99
C VAL A 18 5.38 17.03 -8.35
N ALA A 19 4.41 16.69 -9.20
CA ALA A 19 4.19 15.32 -9.63
C ALA A 19 5.33 14.79 -10.53
N LEU A 20 5.86 15.64 -11.41
CA LEU A 20 7.00 15.32 -12.27
C LEU A 20 8.29 15.18 -11.44
N LEU A 21 8.65 16.20 -10.66
CA LEU A 21 9.87 16.18 -9.84
C LEU A 21 9.75 15.22 -8.65
N GLY A 22 8.54 14.98 -8.17
CA GLY A 22 8.25 14.03 -7.10
C GLY A 22 8.43 12.58 -7.53
N SER A 23 8.64 12.28 -8.81
CA SER A 23 8.98 10.92 -9.27
C SER A 23 10.31 10.43 -8.70
N PHE A 24 11.21 11.34 -8.33
CA PHE A 24 12.49 11.03 -7.68
C PHE A 24 12.36 10.68 -6.19
N PHE A 25 11.19 10.89 -5.59
CA PHE A 25 10.95 10.65 -4.16
C PHE A 25 9.79 9.64 -3.99
N PRO A 26 9.98 8.55 -3.22
CA PRO A 26 8.92 7.58 -2.99
C PRO A 26 7.63 8.23 -2.51
N PHE A 27 6.52 7.82 -3.11
CA PHE A 27 5.15 8.24 -2.79
C PHE A 27 4.81 9.72 -3.05
N VAL A 28 5.77 10.64 -3.27
CA VAL A 28 5.47 12.08 -3.45
C VAL A 28 4.67 12.34 -4.72
N SER A 29 5.10 11.76 -5.84
CA SER A 29 4.39 11.87 -7.12
C SER A 29 2.96 11.31 -7.05
N PRO A 30 2.73 10.03 -6.68
CA PRO A 30 1.38 9.51 -6.54
C PRO A 30 0.56 10.21 -5.44
N ALA A 31 1.15 10.63 -4.31
CA ALA A 31 0.41 11.40 -3.30
C ALA A 31 -0.06 12.77 -3.84
N THR A 32 0.71 13.39 -4.73
CA THR A 32 0.30 14.63 -5.42
C THR A 32 -0.91 14.39 -6.32
N ILE A 33 -0.86 13.32 -7.13
CA ILE A 33 -2.01 12.87 -7.94
C ILE A 33 -3.23 12.59 -7.05
N GLY A 34 -3.02 11.88 -5.94
CA GLY A 34 -4.06 11.56 -4.97
C GLY A 34 -4.69 12.80 -4.35
N LEU A 35 -3.89 13.76 -3.90
CA LEU A 35 -4.36 15.00 -3.27
C LEU A 35 -5.23 15.81 -4.25
N VAL A 36 -4.75 15.97 -5.49
CA VAL A 36 -5.50 16.67 -6.54
C VAL A 36 -6.78 15.91 -6.87
N THR A 37 -6.74 14.59 -6.98
CA THR A 37 -7.92 13.74 -7.24
C THR A 37 -8.97 13.88 -6.13
N LEU A 38 -8.56 13.87 -4.86
CA LEU A 38 -9.44 13.99 -3.70
C LEU A 38 -10.12 15.36 -3.62
N ARG A 39 -9.45 16.44 -4.06
CA ARG A 39 -9.94 17.82 -3.91
C ARG A 39 -10.57 18.43 -5.15
N LYS A 40 -10.12 18.04 -6.33
CA LYS A 40 -10.49 18.67 -7.61
C LYS A 40 -11.15 17.71 -8.59
N GLY A 41 -11.23 16.42 -8.26
CA GLY A 41 -11.89 15.42 -9.10
C GLY A 41 -10.90 14.62 -9.96
N SER A 42 -11.41 13.58 -10.63
CA SER A 42 -10.60 12.63 -11.39
C SER A 42 -9.92 13.25 -12.60
N VAL A 43 -10.58 14.18 -13.28
CA VAL A 43 -10.05 14.84 -14.47
C VAL A 43 -8.75 15.55 -14.14
N GLU A 44 -8.74 16.35 -13.07
CA GLU A 44 -7.53 17.05 -12.62
C GLU A 44 -6.43 16.08 -12.16
N GLY A 45 -6.81 15.00 -11.47
CA GLY A 45 -5.89 13.94 -11.09
C GLY A 45 -5.21 13.27 -12.30
N LEU A 46 -5.98 12.95 -13.34
CA LEU A 46 -5.50 12.36 -14.59
C LEU A 46 -4.57 13.33 -15.34
N LEU A 47 -4.88 14.62 -15.36
CA LEU A 47 -3.99 15.62 -15.95
C LEU A 47 -2.64 15.65 -15.25
N VAL A 48 -2.61 15.62 -13.92
CA VAL A 48 -1.36 15.58 -13.14
C VAL A 48 -0.61 14.26 -13.35
N LEU A 49 -1.34 13.14 -13.49
CA LEU A 49 -0.76 11.84 -13.81
C LEU A 49 0.01 11.86 -15.12
N LEU A 50 -0.50 12.52 -16.18
CA LEU A 50 0.20 12.61 -17.46
C LEU A 50 1.61 13.20 -17.31
N TRP A 51 1.77 14.20 -16.44
CA TRP A 51 3.07 14.80 -16.15
C TRP A 51 3.96 13.91 -15.28
N ALA A 52 3.37 13.20 -14.32
CA ALA A 52 4.07 12.22 -13.50
C ALA A 52 4.59 11.01 -14.31
N ALA A 53 3.93 10.68 -15.42
CA ALA A 53 4.34 9.59 -16.30
C ALA A 53 5.53 9.95 -17.19
N LEU A 54 5.81 11.24 -17.44
CA LEU A 54 6.87 11.66 -18.37
C LEU A 54 8.27 11.16 -17.98
N PRO A 55 8.73 11.24 -16.71
CA PRO A 55 10.02 10.70 -16.32
C PRO A 55 10.12 9.18 -16.53
N LEU A 56 9.02 8.44 -16.33
CA LEU A 56 8.97 7.00 -16.55
C LEU A 56 9.13 6.69 -18.05
N ILE A 57 8.38 7.38 -18.90
CA ILE A 57 8.47 7.22 -20.37
C ILE A 57 9.87 7.62 -20.86
N ALA A 58 10.42 8.72 -20.37
CA ALA A 58 11.76 9.19 -20.73
C ALA A 58 12.84 8.18 -20.30
N SER A 59 12.73 7.59 -19.11
CA SER A 59 13.68 6.56 -18.65
C SER A 59 13.68 5.34 -19.58
N TYR A 60 12.50 4.87 -19.99
CA TYR A 60 12.38 3.76 -20.94
C TYR A 60 13.08 4.07 -22.28
N SER A 61 12.86 5.26 -22.83
CA SER A 61 13.46 5.66 -24.11
C SER A 61 14.97 5.89 -24.06
N LEU A 62 15.52 6.24 -22.89
CA LEU A 62 16.94 6.58 -22.73
C LEU A 62 17.81 5.42 -22.27
N SER A 63 17.29 4.52 -21.42
CA SER A 63 18.10 3.47 -20.80
C SER A 63 17.83 2.07 -21.34
N GLU A 64 16.99 1.92 -22.38
CA GLU A 64 16.52 0.63 -22.91
C GLU A 64 16.02 -0.32 -21.80
N GLY A 65 15.47 0.25 -20.73
CA GLY A 65 15.01 -0.53 -19.58
C GLY A 65 13.84 -1.45 -19.95
N PRO A 66 13.54 -2.49 -19.14
CA PRO A 66 12.45 -3.40 -19.45
C PRO A 66 11.12 -2.67 -19.58
N ALA A 67 10.47 -2.80 -20.75
CA ALA A 67 9.18 -2.15 -21.05
C ALA A 67 8.13 -2.48 -19.98
N LEU A 68 8.13 -3.72 -19.50
CA LEU A 68 7.25 -4.22 -18.45
C LEU A 68 7.30 -3.38 -17.17
N LEU A 69 8.50 -3.03 -16.68
CA LEU A 69 8.66 -2.26 -15.44
C LEU A 69 8.10 -0.84 -15.59
N THR A 70 8.29 -0.24 -16.76
CA THR A 70 7.73 1.08 -17.09
C THR A 70 6.19 1.01 -17.12
N LEU A 71 5.63 -0.02 -17.74
CA LEU A 71 4.17 -0.22 -17.80
C LEU A 71 3.57 -0.44 -16.41
N VAL A 72 4.19 -1.28 -15.57
CA VAL A 72 3.76 -1.48 -14.17
C VAL A 72 3.86 -0.18 -13.37
N SER A 73 4.90 0.62 -13.58
CA SER A 73 5.07 1.92 -12.91
C SER A 73 3.97 2.91 -13.33
N ILE A 74 3.63 2.99 -14.61
CA ILE A 74 2.51 3.80 -15.09
C ILE A 74 1.18 3.29 -14.55
N ALA A 75 0.97 1.96 -14.51
CA ALA A 75 -0.22 1.35 -13.93
C ALA A 75 -0.38 1.72 -12.44
N SER A 76 0.71 1.85 -11.69
CA SER A 76 0.68 2.30 -10.30
C SER A 76 0.13 3.74 -10.14
N LEU A 77 0.45 4.64 -11.08
CA LEU A 77 -0.09 6.00 -11.09
C LEU A 77 -1.58 6.00 -11.42
N ILE A 78 -2.01 5.16 -12.36
CA ILE A 78 -3.44 4.99 -12.70
C ILE A 78 -4.20 4.46 -11.48
N MET A 79 -3.62 3.46 -10.81
CA MET A 79 -4.17 2.87 -9.60
C MET A 79 -4.34 3.91 -8.49
N MET A 80 -3.40 4.83 -8.32
CA MET A 80 -3.53 5.95 -7.38
C MET A 80 -4.78 6.80 -7.67
N VAL A 81 -5.08 7.12 -8.93
CA VAL A 81 -6.32 7.84 -9.30
C VAL A 81 -7.55 7.01 -8.96
N VAL A 82 -7.54 5.70 -9.24
CA VAL A 82 -8.63 4.78 -8.90
C VAL A 82 -8.87 4.74 -7.39
N SER A 83 -7.85 4.46 -6.59
CA SER A 83 -7.93 4.39 -5.14
C SER A 83 -8.38 5.71 -4.51
N ALA A 84 -7.88 6.85 -5.00
CA ALA A 84 -8.33 8.16 -4.55
C ALA A 84 -9.81 8.43 -4.88
N ASN A 85 -10.28 7.96 -6.04
CA ASN A 85 -11.70 8.05 -6.40
C ASN A 85 -12.59 7.21 -5.51
N VAL A 86 -12.19 5.97 -5.23
CA VAL A 86 -12.93 5.09 -4.32
C VAL A 86 -13.06 5.76 -2.95
N LEU A 87 -11.96 6.29 -2.40
CA LEU A 87 -12.00 6.99 -1.12
C LEU A 87 -12.90 8.24 -1.18
N ARG A 88 -12.80 9.04 -2.25
CA ARG A 88 -13.60 10.26 -2.44
C ARG A 88 -15.10 9.97 -2.50
N LEU A 89 -15.50 8.90 -3.18
CA LEU A 89 -16.91 8.58 -3.42
C LEU A 89 -17.54 7.79 -2.29
N THR A 90 -16.77 6.92 -1.63
CA THR A 90 -17.30 6.02 -0.58
C THR A 90 -17.08 6.54 0.83
N ALA A 91 -16.12 7.47 1.03
CA ALA A 91 -15.63 7.89 2.34
C ALA A 91 -15.26 6.71 3.26
N SER A 92 -14.85 5.58 2.67
CA SER A 92 -14.60 4.32 3.39
C SER A 92 -13.20 3.78 3.08
N TRP A 93 -12.37 3.70 4.13
CA TRP A 93 -11.06 3.06 4.04
C TRP A 93 -11.18 1.56 3.75
N GLN A 94 -12.21 0.88 4.28
CA GLN A 94 -12.45 -0.54 3.98
C GLN A 94 -12.66 -0.76 2.48
N SER A 95 -13.58 -0.01 1.87
CA SER A 95 -13.87 -0.13 0.43
C SER A 95 -12.65 0.21 -0.41
N THR A 96 -11.90 1.24 0.00
CA THR A 96 -10.68 1.68 -0.68
C THR A 96 -9.61 0.60 -0.68
N MET A 97 -9.35 -0.06 0.45
CA MET A 97 -8.37 -1.15 0.54
C MET A 97 -8.80 -2.36 -0.29
N LEU A 98 -10.05 -2.81 -0.14
CA LEU A 98 -10.56 -3.97 -0.89
C LEU A 98 -10.53 -3.76 -2.41
N ILE A 99 -10.97 -2.60 -2.89
CA ILE A 99 -10.95 -2.29 -4.33
C ILE A 99 -9.51 -2.11 -4.82
N SER A 100 -8.63 -1.49 -4.03
CA SER A 100 -7.22 -1.37 -4.41
C SER A 100 -6.58 -2.76 -4.55
N MET A 101 -6.81 -3.68 -3.62
CA MET A 101 -6.29 -5.04 -3.75
C MET A 101 -6.85 -5.78 -4.96
N LEU A 102 -8.17 -5.68 -5.19
CA LEU A 102 -8.82 -6.31 -6.33
C LEU A 102 -8.24 -5.78 -7.65
N VAL A 103 -8.15 -4.47 -7.80
CA VAL A 103 -7.61 -3.83 -9.00
C VAL A 103 -6.12 -4.14 -9.18
N GLY A 104 -5.33 -4.14 -8.09
CA GLY A 104 -3.92 -4.51 -8.13
C GLY A 104 -3.71 -5.96 -8.57
N GLY A 105 -4.48 -6.89 -8.01
CA GLY A 105 -4.48 -8.30 -8.40
C GLY A 105 -4.90 -8.51 -9.85
N LEU A 106 -6.01 -7.90 -10.29
CA LEU A 106 -6.46 -7.98 -11.67
C LEU A 106 -5.45 -7.36 -12.65
N THR A 107 -4.80 -6.27 -12.26
CA THR A 107 -3.75 -5.64 -13.07
C THR A 107 -2.56 -6.59 -13.21
N ALA A 108 -2.10 -7.22 -12.13
CA ALA A 108 -1.01 -8.18 -12.19
C ALA A 108 -1.35 -9.42 -13.04
N LEU A 109 -2.55 -9.99 -12.86
CA LEU A 109 -3.01 -11.12 -13.70
C LEU A 109 -3.12 -10.71 -15.18
N GLY A 110 -3.67 -9.53 -15.45
CA GLY A 110 -3.74 -8.97 -16.80
C GLY A 110 -2.36 -8.76 -17.41
N THR A 111 -1.39 -8.27 -16.63
CA THR A 111 0.01 -8.16 -17.03
C THR A 111 0.61 -9.53 -17.34
N GLY A 112 0.40 -10.52 -16.47
CA GLY A 112 0.81 -11.89 -16.70
C GLY A 112 0.25 -12.48 -17.99
N TRP A 113 -1.00 -12.17 -18.32
CA TRP A 113 -1.66 -12.68 -19.53
C TRP A 113 -1.21 -11.94 -20.81
N LEU A 114 -1.23 -10.60 -20.80
CA LEU A 114 -0.91 -9.76 -21.97
C LEU A 114 0.59 -9.74 -22.31
N PHE A 115 1.45 -9.74 -21.28
CA PHE A 115 2.90 -9.60 -21.41
C PHE A 115 3.61 -10.86 -20.90
N SER A 116 3.06 -12.04 -21.24
CA SER A 116 3.51 -13.33 -20.71
C SER A 116 5.01 -13.59 -20.97
N THR A 117 5.50 -13.29 -22.17
CA THR A 117 6.92 -13.40 -22.53
C THR A 117 7.78 -12.50 -21.65
N ASP A 118 7.43 -11.21 -21.52
CA ASP A 118 8.21 -10.25 -20.72
C ASP A 118 8.22 -10.62 -19.23
N VAL A 119 7.11 -11.14 -18.71
CA VAL A 119 7.03 -11.62 -17.32
C VAL A 119 7.93 -12.83 -17.11
N ASN A 120 7.97 -13.77 -18.06
CA ASN A 120 8.87 -14.92 -17.96
C ASN A 120 10.34 -14.49 -18.03
N LEU A 121 10.68 -13.55 -18.93
CA LEU A 121 12.04 -12.98 -18.98
C LEU A 121 12.44 -12.29 -17.67
N LEU A 122 11.49 -11.60 -17.01
CA LEU A 122 11.73 -11.00 -15.70
C LEU A 122 11.93 -12.07 -14.62
N VAL A 123 11.13 -13.14 -14.64
CA VAL A 123 11.27 -14.29 -13.73
C VAL A 123 12.66 -14.91 -13.88
N ASP A 124 13.07 -15.21 -15.10
CA ASP A 124 14.36 -15.82 -15.42
C ASP A 124 15.51 -14.89 -14.98
N SER A 125 15.42 -13.60 -15.30
CA SER A 125 16.44 -12.60 -14.92
C SER A 125 16.62 -12.47 -13.39
N ILE A 126 15.52 -12.51 -12.62
CA ILE A 126 15.59 -12.50 -11.16
C ILE A 126 16.16 -13.82 -10.63
N GLY A 127 15.75 -14.95 -11.22
CA GLY A 127 16.27 -16.28 -10.89
C GLY A 127 17.78 -16.38 -11.08
N ASP A 128 18.28 -15.93 -12.24
CA ASP A 128 19.71 -15.90 -12.56
C ASP A 128 20.49 -15.01 -11.59
N MET A 129 19.96 -13.83 -11.26
CA MET A 129 20.57 -12.92 -10.29
C MET A 129 20.68 -13.56 -8.89
N LEU A 130 19.63 -14.24 -8.43
CA LEU A 130 19.63 -14.90 -7.13
C LEU A 130 20.57 -16.11 -7.11
N ALA A 131 20.63 -16.88 -8.18
CA ALA A 131 21.58 -17.99 -8.34
C ALA A 131 23.04 -17.48 -8.30
N GLU A 132 23.32 -16.36 -8.98
CA GLU A 132 24.65 -15.74 -8.95
C GLU A 132 25.05 -15.26 -7.54
N VAL A 133 24.10 -14.64 -6.80
CA VAL A 133 24.32 -14.22 -5.42
C VAL A 133 24.56 -15.41 -4.49
N ALA A 134 23.79 -16.49 -4.63
CA ALA A 134 23.95 -17.70 -3.83
C ALA A 134 25.31 -18.38 -4.09
N ALA A 135 25.72 -18.47 -5.36
CA ALA A 135 27.03 -18.98 -5.73
C ALA A 135 28.17 -18.14 -5.12
N LYS A 136 28.03 -16.81 -5.10
CA LYS A 136 29.00 -15.90 -4.45
C LYS A 136 29.05 -16.02 -2.94
N GLN A 137 27.97 -16.46 -2.30
CA GLN A 137 27.87 -16.61 -0.85
C GLN A 137 28.21 -18.02 -0.37
N GLU A 138 28.63 -18.92 -1.27
CA GLU A 138 28.85 -20.35 -0.97
C GLU A 138 27.67 -20.96 -0.20
N ALA A 139 26.46 -20.56 -0.57
CA ALA A 139 25.27 -21.01 0.12
C ALA A 139 25.11 -22.54 -0.04
N GLU A 140 25.04 -23.27 1.08
CA GLU A 140 24.82 -24.72 1.09
C GLU A 140 23.39 -25.11 0.65
N GLN A 141 22.45 -24.17 0.68
CA GLN A 141 21.06 -24.38 0.29
C GLN A 141 20.87 -24.02 -1.19
N GLU A 142 20.02 -24.79 -1.88
CA GLU A 142 19.66 -24.43 -3.24
C GLU A 142 19.04 -23.02 -3.29
N PRO A 143 19.45 -22.18 -4.25
CA PRO A 143 18.92 -20.83 -4.38
C PRO A 143 17.41 -20.88 -4.59
N PHE A 144 16.69 -20.01 -3.87
CA PHE A 144 15.28 -19.78 -4.13
C PHE A 144 15.12 -19.16 -5.52
N ILE A 145 14.45 -19.87 -6.43
CA ILE A 145 14.12 -19.36 -7.76
C ILE A 145 12.63 -18.99 -7.75
N PRO A 146 12.28 -17.70 -7.87
CA PRO A 146 10.90 -17.26 -7.82
C PRO A 146 10.13 -17.78 -9.04
N GLY A 147 8.96 -18.38 -8.81
CA GLY A 147 8.06 -18.75 -9.90
C GLY A 147 7.31 -17.54 -10.49
N ARG A 148 6.62 -17.76 -11.60
CA ARG A 148 5.77 -16.73 -12.24
C ARG A 148 4.70 -16.17 -11.30
N GLU A 149 4.01 -17.03 -10.57
CA GLU A 149 2.94 -16.63 -9.63
C GLU A 149 3.48 -15.74 -8.50
N PHE A 150 4.73 -15.97 -8.09
CA PHE A 150 5.42 -15.18 -7.08
C PHE A 150 5.65 -13.75 -7.57
N ILE A 151 6.18 -13.60 -8.80
CA ILE A 151 6.40 -12.29 -9.41
C ILE A 151 5.08 -11.55 -9.65
N LEU A 152 4.04 -12.24 -10.12
CA LEU A 152 2.72 -11.61 -10.29
C LEU A 152 2.10 -11.18 -8.95
N GLY A 153 2.24 -12.00 -7.91
CA GLY A 153 1.83 -11.64 -6.56
C GLY A 153 2.58 -10.42 -6.02
N LEU A 154 3.89 -10.36 -6.26
CA LEU A 154 4.72 -9.21 -5.89
C LEU A 154 4.28 -7.93 -6.60
N ILE A 155 4.01 -8.00 -7.91
CA ILE A 155 3.49 -6.87 -8.68
C ILE A 155 2.15 -6.41 -8.08
N ALA A 156 1.22 -7.33 -7.83
CA ALA A 156 -0.07 -7.01 -7.25
C ALA A 156 0.05 -6.31 -5.89
N LEU A 157 0.94 -6.83 -5.03
CA LEU A 157 1.22 -6.28 -3.70
C LEU A 157 1.85 -4.89 -3.78
N ILE A 158 2.89 -4.71 -4.59
CA ILE A 158 3.56 -3.41 -4.78
C ILE A 158 2.57 -2.37 -5.28
N LEU A 159 1.75 -2.71 -6.28
CA LEU A 159 0.72 -1.82 -6.82
C LEU A 159 -0.26 -1.39 -5.72
N ALA A 160 -0.85 -2.34 -5.00
CA ALA A 160 -1.84 -2.04 -3.96
C ALA A 160 -1.26 -1.27 -2.77
N VAL A 161 -0.12 -1.70 -2.24
CA VAL A 161 0.52 -1.04 -1.09
C VAL A 161 1.02 0.34 -1.47
N SER A 162 1.65 0.51 -2.63
CA SER A 162 2.13 1.83 -3.07
C SER A 162 0.99 2.83 -3.25
N ALA A 163 -0.14 2.39 -3.82
CA ALA A 163 -1.34 3.22 -3.96
C ALA A 163 -1.90 3.60 -2.58
N LEU A 164 -2.03 2.65 -1.64
CA LEU A 164 -2.55 2.91 -0.30
C LEU A 164 -1.65 3.83 0.53
N MET A 165 -0.33 3.59 0.51
CA MET A 165 0.63 4.44 1.23
C MET A 165 0.65 5.86 0.68
N SER A 166 0.64 6.01 -0.64
CA SER A 166 0.54 7.31 -1.30
C SER A 166 -0.79 8.01 -1.00
N LEU A 167 -1.89 7.24 -0.93
CA LEU A 167 -3.21 7.77 -0.57
C LEU A 167 -3.29 8.21 0.88
N PHE A 168 -2.64 7.52 1.82
CA PHE A 168 -2.52 7.98 3.20
C PHE A 168 -1.78 9.33 3.27
N VAL A 169 -0.69 9.48 2.53
CA VAL A 169 0.04 10.76 2.43
C VAL A 169 -0.85 11.85 1.81
N ALA A 170 -1.55 11.53 0.71
CA ALA A 170 -2.49 12.45 0.06
C ALA A 170 -3.62 12.90 1.00
N ARG A 171 -4.23 11.96 1.73
CA ARG A 171 -5.30 12.26 2.70
C ARG A 171 -4.76 13.04 3.88
N TRP A 172 -3.56 12.75 4.36
CA TRP A 172 -2.90 13.53 5.41
C TRP A 172 -2.63 14.97 4.97
N TRP A 173 -2.09 15.18 3.77
CA TRP A 173 -1.93 16.52 3.19
C TRP A 173 -3.27 17.24 3.06
N GLN A 174 -4.31 16.55 2.60
CA GLN A 174 -5.65 17.10 2.52
C GLN A 174 -6.18 17.52 3.89
N ALA A 175 -5.95 16.72 4.94
CA ALA A 175 -6.33 17.03 6.30
C ALA A 175 -5.59 18.26 6.82
N LEU A 176 -4.26 18.39 6.60
CA LEU A 176 -3.50 19.57 7.01
C LEU A 176 -4.08 20.89 6.46
N LEU A 177 -4.62 20.88 5.24
CA LEU A 177 -5.14 22.08 4.59
C LEU A 177 -6.60 22.38 4.90
N TYR A 178 -7.43 21.34 5.03
CA TYR A 178 -8.89 21.50 5.00
C TYR A 178 -9.62 20.91 6.21
N ASN A 179 -8.99 20.01 6.97
CA ASN A 179 -9.57 19.41 8.18
C ASN A 179 -8.44 18.95 9.14
N PRO A 180 -7.79 19.88 9.86
CA PRO A 180 -6.61 19.56 10.67
C PRO A 180 -6.92 18.46 11.69
N GLY A 181 -6.11 17.39 11.67
CA GLY A 181 -6.32 16.21 12.55
C GLY A 181 -7.31 15.17 12.01
N GLY A 182 -8.12 15.48 10.99
CA GLY A 182 -9.13 14.56 10.47
C GLY A 182 -8.58 13.22 9.97
N PHE A 183 -7.42 13.22 9.30
CA PHE A 183 -6.77 11.95 8.91
C PHE A 183 -6.42 11.08 10.12
N ALA A 184 -5.97 11.69 11.21
CA ALA A 184 -5.69 10.94 12.42
C ALA A 184 -6.98 10.31 12.95
N GLU A 185 -8.09 11.03 13.03
CA GLU A 185 -9.37 10.46 13.48
C GLU A 185 -9.83 9.30 12.59
N GLU A 186 -9.74 9.44 11.28
CA GLU A 186 -10.06 8.37 10.32
C GLU A 186 -9.18 7.13 10.52
N PHE A 187 -7.86 7.31 10.61
CA PHE A 187 -6.92 6.20 10.78
C PHE A 187 -7.09 5.53 12.14
N HIS A 188 -7.16 6.31 13.23
CA HIS A 188 -7.45 5.80 14.57
C HIS A 188 -8.84 5.20 14.68
N GLY A 189 -9.76 5.45 13.74
CA GLY A 189 -11.12 4.92 13.64
C GLY A 189 -11.24 3.71 12.69
N LEU A 190 -10.19 3.41 11.92
CA LEU A 190 -10.20 2.35 10.91
C LEU A 190 -10.38 0.99 11.59
N ARG A 191 -11.50 0.35 11.27
CA ARG A 191 -11.89 -0.99 11.71
C ARG A 191 -12.69 -1.64 10.58
N LEU A 192 -12.51 -2.94 10.37
CA LEU A 192 -13.25 -3.66 9.35
C LEU A 192 -14.58 -4.16 9.91
N GLN A 193 -15.56 -4.33 9.03
CA GLN A 193 -16.79 -5.04 9.36
C GLN A 193 -16.47 -6.50 9.73
N PRO A 194 -17.11 -7.08 10.76
CA PRO A 194 -16.78 -8.42 11.24
C PRO A 194 -16.81 -9.50 10.15
N ALA A 195 -17.81 -9.46 9.26
CA ALA A 195 -17.92 -10.42 8.15
C ALA A 195 -16.75 -10.31 7.15
N VAL A 196 -16.34 -9.07 6.83
CA VAL A 196 -15.19 -8.81 5.94
C VAL A 196 -13.89 -9.27 6.61
N ALA A 197 -13.70 -8.96 7.89
CA ALA A 197 -12.52 -9.40 8.63
C ALA A 197 -12.43 -10.93 8.72
N GLY A 198 -13.56 -11.61 8.97
CA GLY A 198 -13.63 -13.07 8.99
C GLY A 198 -13.33 -13.69 7.64
N PHE A 199 -13.91 -13.15 6.56
CA PHE A 199 -13.60 -13.60 5.20
C PHE A 199 -12.12 -13.43 4.87
N LEU A 200 -11.54 -12.26 5.13
CA LEU A 200 -10.12 -11.99 4.88
C LEU A 200 -9.21 -12.92 5.70
N LEU A 201 -9.53 -13.17 6.97
CA LEU A 201 -8.74 -14.07 7.80
C LEU A 201 -8.78 -15.50 7.25
N LEU A 202 -9.96 -16.00 6.87
CA LEU A 202 -10.11 -17.31 6.25
C LEU A 202 -9.36 -17.38 4.92
N ALA A 203 -9.38 -16.32 4.11
CA ALA A 203 -8.66 -16.25 2.86
C ALA A 203 -7.13 -16.25 3.08
N VAL A 204 -6.60 -15.52 4.07
CA VAL A 204 -5.17 -15.57 4.44
C VAL A 204 -4.78 -16.98 4.90
N ILE A 205 -5.56 -17.61 5.79
CA ILE A 205 -5.30 -18.97 6.26
C ILE A 205 -5.38 -19.97 5.09
N GLY A 206 -6.37 -19.84 4.21
CA GLY A 206 -6.51 -20.66 3.01
C GLY A 206 -5.32 -20.50 2.06
N ALA A 207 -4.81 -19.28 1.90
CA ALA A 207 -3.66 -18.99 1.06
C ALA A 207 -2.37 -19.67 1.56
N THR A 208 -2.22 -19.94 2.87
CA THR A 208 -1.10 -20.73 3.39
C THR A 208 -1.11 -22.20 2.96
N ARG A 209 -2.20 -22.66 2.34
CA ARG A 209 -2.34 -24.03 1.79
C ARG A 209 -2.11 -24.08 0.29
N LEU A 210 -1.89 -22.94 -0.36
CA LEU A 210 -1.55 -22.90 -1.78
C LEU A 210 -0.10 -23.39 -1.98
N PRO A 211 0.25 -23.83 -3.20
CA PRO A 211 1.62 -24.17 -3.55
C PRO A 211 2.58 -23.00 -3.31
N ASN A 212 3.87 -23.30 -3.24
CA ASN A 212 4.92 -22.27 -3.19
C ASN A 212 4.77 -21.30 -4.38
N GLY A 213 4.94 -20.01 -4.14
CA GLY A 213 4.74 -18.94 -5.13
C GLY A 213 3.51 -18.07 -4.91
N TYR A 214 2.63 -18.40 -3.96
CA TYR A 214 1.43 -17.61 -3.63
C TYR A 214 1.59 -16.73 -2.38
N GLU A 215 2.82 -16.58 -1.86
CA GLU A 215 3.12 -15.88 -0.61
C GLU A 215 2.69 -14.41 -0.70
N PHE A 216 3.05 -13.70 -1.76
CA PHE A 216 2.66 -12.30 -1.94
C PHE A 216 1.16 -12.10 -2.22
N TRP A 217 0.49 -13.11 -2.76
CA TRP A 217 -0.97 -13.10 -2.86
C TRP A 217 -1.63 -13.21 -1.48
N ALA A 218 -1.08 -14.06 -0.59
CA ALA A 218 -1.51 -14.14 0.79
C ALA A 218 -1.27 -12.81 1.54
N GLU A 219 -0.10 -12.19 1.34
CA GLU A 219 0.23 -10.89 1.91
C GLU A 219 -0.71 -9.79 1.41
N LEU A 220 -1.03 -9.77 0.11
CA LEU A 220 -1.98 -8.82 -0.48
C LEU A 220 -3.34 -8.90 0.22
N VAL A 221 -3.85 -10.13 0.45
CA VAL A 221 -5.11 -10.36 1.16
C VAL A 221 -5.03 -9.95 2.63
N ALA A 222 -3.85 -10.05 3.25
CA ALA A 222 -3.63 -9.66 4.64
C ALA A 222 -3.57 -8.13 4.86
N VAL A 223 -3.31 -7.32 3.82
CA VAL A 223 -3.11 -5.86 3.93
C VAL A 223 -4.20 -5.14 4.74
N PRO A 224 -5.53 -5.36 4.52
CA PRO A 224 -6.55 -4.64 5.27
C PRO A 224 -6.56 -4.98 6.76
N LEU A 225 -6.30 -6.25 7.09
CA LEU A 225 -6.20 -6.71 8.48
C LEU A 225 -4.96 -6.13 9.16
N LEU A 226 -3.83 -6.10 8.45
CA LEU A 226 -2.60 -5.50 8.94
C LEU A 226 -2.78 -3.99 9.20
N LEU A 227 -3.37 -3.25 8.26
CA LEU A 227 -3.67 -1.83 8.42
C LEU A 227 -4.68 -1.56 9.55
N ALA A 228 -5.67 -2.44 9.74
CA ALA A 228 -6.58 -2.38 10.89
C ALA A 228 -5.87 -2.64 12.22
N GLY A 229 -4.91 -3.57 12.26
CA GLY A 229 -4.06 -3.80 13.42
C GLY A 229 -3.20 -2.58 13.76
N LEU A 230 -2.57 -1.97 12.75
CA LEU A 230 -1.81 -0.73 12.92
C LEU A 230 -2.68 0.40 13.46
N ALA A 231 -3.87 0.58 12.91
CA ALA A 231 -4.85 1.56 13.35
C ALA A 231 -5.25 1.35 14.82
N LEU A 232 -5.46 0.09 15.23
CA LEU A 232 -5.74 -0.26 16.62
C LEU A 232 -4.57 0.13 17.54
N VAL A 233 -3.33 -0.20 17.20
CA VAL A 233 -2.18 0.13 18.06
C VAL A 233 -2.05 1.65 18.22
N HIS A 234 -2.22 2.42 17.13
CA HIS A 234 -2.27 3.88 17.21
C HIS A 234 -3.40 4.36 18.12
N HIS A 235 -4.59 3.75 18.00
CA HIS A 235 -5.74 4.10 18.82
C HIS A 235 -5.44 3.86 20.30
N VAL A 236 -4.90 2.69 20.64
CA VAL A 236 -4.58 2.30 22.02
C VAL A 236 -3.53 3.23 22.62
N VAL A 237 -2.45 3.53 21.88
CA VAL A 237 -1.40 4.45 22.36
C VAL A 237 -1.99 5.83 22.67
N LYS A 238 -2.81 6.38 21.77
CA LYS A 238 -3.47 7.68 21.99
C LYS A 238 -4.48 7.62 23.14
N PHE A 239 -5.32 6.60 23.18
CA PHE A 239 -6.41 6.45 24.15
C PHE A 239 -5.89 6.25 25.59
N LEU A 240 -4.84 5.45 25.75
CA LEU A 240 -4.17 5.21 27.03
C LEU A 240 -3.16 6.31 27.40
N GLN A 241 -2.98 7.32 26.54
CA GLN A 241 -1.93 8.34 26.70
C GLN A 241 -0.53 7.72 26.90
N ALA A 242 -0.28 6.58 26.27
CA ALA A 242 1.00 5.91 26.33
C ALA A 242 2.05 6.69 25.53
N GLY A 243 3.33 6.55 25.91
CA GLY A 243 4.41 7.25 25.23
C GLY A 243 4.63 6.77 23.78
N ARG A 244 5.17 7.67 22.95
CA ARG A 244 5.42 7.44 21.50
C ARG A 244 6.36 6.26 21.22
N GLN A 245 7.19 5.86 22.19
CA GLN A 245 8.11 4.72 22.07
C GLN A 245 7.41 3.41 21.68
N TRP A 246 6.15 3.20 22.07
CA TRP A 246 5.41 2.00 21.69
C TRP A 246 5.16 1.92 20.18
N LEU A 247 4.92 3.06 19.52
CA LEU A 247 4.83 3.12 18.06
C LEU A 247 6.20 2.89 17.42
N VAL A 248 7.27 3.44 18.02
CA VAL A 248 8.64 3.21 17.54
C VAL A 248 8.97 1.72 17.59
N PHE A 249 8.71 1.03 18.70
CA PHE A 249 8.94 -0.42 18.81
C PHE A 249 8.11 -1.22 17.82
N MET A 250 6.83 -0.85 17.60
CA MET A 250 6.01 -1.51 16.59
C MET A 250 6.59 -1.36 15.18
N TYR A 251 7.01 -0.16 14.77
CA TYR A 251 7.56 0.07 13.42
C TYR A 251 8.96 -0.53 13.24
N VAL A 252 9.83 -0.42 14.24
CA VAL A 252 11.13 -1.11 14.27
C VAL A 252 10.89 -2.62 14.20
N GLY A 253 9.93 -3.13 14.96
CA GLY A 253 9.50 -4.52 14.92
C GLY A 253 9.01 -4.96 13.53
N LEU A 254 8.24 -4.13 12.84
CA LEU A 254 7.81 -4.39 11.45
C LEU A 254 8.98 -4.47 10.46
N ILE A 255 10.02 -3.66 10.66
CA ILE A 255 11.20 -3.64 9.77
C ILE A 255 12.08 -4.88 10.01
N PHE A 256 12.39 -5.19 11.28
CA PHE A 256 13.34 -6.27 11.62
C PHE A 256 12.67 -7.64 11.82
N PHE A 257 11.38 -7.67 12.18
CA PHE A 257 10.61 -8.87 12.51
C PHE A 257 9.26 -8.87 11.77
N GLY A 258 9.26 -8.42 10.51
CA GLY A 258 8.06 -8.15 9.72
C GLY A 258 7.07 -9.30 9.64
N SER A 259 7.54 -10.54 9.46
CA SER A 259 6.67 -11.73 9.44
C SER A 259 5.93 -11.92 10.77
N SER A 260 6.66 -11.97 11.90
CA SER A 260 6.07 -12.20 13.22
C SER A 260 5.18 -11.04 13.67
N VAL A 261 5.66 -9.79 13.54
CA VAL A 261 4.90 -8.60 13.92
C VAL A 261 3.69 -8.41 12.99
N GLY A 262 3.85 -8.71 11.70
CA GLY A 262 2.77 -8.69 10.72
C GLY A 262 1.63 -9.64 11.10
N VAL A 263 1.94 -10.90 11.44
CA VAL A 263 0.93 -11.87 11.91
C VAL A 263 0.21 -11.38 13.17
N LEU A 264 0.94 -10.81 14.13
CA LEU A 264 0.33 -10.24 15.33
C LEU A 264 -0.62 -9.09 14.99
N LEU A 265 -0.23 -8.19 14.09
CA LEU A 265 -1.07 -7.07 13.66
C LEU A 265 -2.30 -7.55 12.88
N VAL A 266 -2.17 -8.54 12.01
CA VAL A 266 -3.31 -9.19 11.32
C VAL A 266 -4.29 -9.77 12.34
N GLY A 267 -3.78 -10.49 13.34
CA GLY A 267 -4.59 -11.03 14.43
C GLY A 267 -5.30 -9.95 15.24
N LEU A 268 -4.60 -8.86 15.58
CA LEU A 268 -5.16 -7.70 16.29
C LEU A 268 -6.23 -6.98 15.46
N GLY A 269 -5.98 -6.79 14.16
CA GLY A 269 -6.93 -6.17 13.25
C GLY A 269 -8.22 -6.98 13.11
N PHE A 270 -8.10 -8.32 13.05
CA PHE A 270 -9.24 -9.22 13.09
C PHE A 270 -9.97 -9.15 14.44
N ALA A 271 -9.24 -9.29 15.55
CA ALA A 271 -9.80 -9.30 16.90
C ALA A 271 -10.56 -8.01 17.21
N ASP A 272 -10.02 -6.84 16.88
CA ASP A 272 -10.73 -5.56 17.04
C ASP A 272 -11.97 -5.50 16.14
N SER A 273 -11.87 -5.94 14.90
CA SER A 273 -12.99 -5.97 13.95
C SER A 273 -14.16 -6.82 14.44
N VAL A 274 -13.92 -7.95 15.11
CA VAL A 274 -14.98 -8.81 15.65
C VAL A 274 -15.43 -8.41 17.05
N MET A 275 -14.48 -8.18 17.96
CA MET A 275 -14.76 -8.05 19.40
C MET A 275 -14.99 -6.61 19.87
N ASN A 276 -14.69 -5.63 19.02
CA ASN A 276 -14.69 -4.20 19.37
C ASN A 276 -13.79 -3.92 20.58
N LEU A 277 -12.48 -4.15 20.43
CA LEU A 277 -11.55 -4.05 21.55
C LEU A 277 -11.48 -2.62 22.11
N ARG A 278 -11.69 -1.62 21.26
CA ARG A 278 -11.69 -0.20 21.64
C ARG A 278 -12.79 0.14 22.64
N SER A 279 -14.02 -0.34 22.43
CA SER A 279 -15.12 -0.07 23.38
C SER A 279 -14.90 -0.80 24.70
N ARG A 280 -14.36 -2.02 24.65
CA ARG A 280 -14.00 -2.79 25.85
C ARG A 280 -12.90 -2.11 26.65
N LEU A 281 -11.87 -1.60 25.98
CA LEU A 281 -10.79 -0.84 26.62
C LEU A 281 -11.32 0.41 27.31
N ALA A 282 -12.23 1.14 26.65
CA ALA A 282 -12.87 2.31 27.25
C ALA A 282 -13.69 1.95 28.51
N ALA A 283 -14.45 0.85 28.46
CA ALA A 283 -15.22 0.38 29.60
C ALA A 283 -14.33 0.00 30.81
N VAL A 284 -13.14 -0.56 30.57
CA VAL A 284 -12.18 -0.90 31.63
C VAL A 284 -11.53 0.35 32.22
N LYS A 285 -11.08 1.29 31.38
CA LYS A 285 -10.45 2.53 31.83
C LYS A 285 -11.38 3.36 32.71
N ASN A 286 -12.67 3.45 32.34
CA ASN A 286 -13.66 4.21 33.11
C ASN A 286 -14.06 3.55 34.45
N ARG A 287 -13.65 2.31 34.70
CA ARG A 287 -13.88 1.61 35.98
C ARG A 287 -12.70 1.76 36.95
N GLN A 288 -11.56 2.27 36.50
CA GLN A 288 -10.43 2.56 37.37
C GLN A 288 -10.66 3.94 38.02
N PRO A 289 -10.74 4.01 39.37
CA PRO A 289 -11.00 5.26 40.09
C PRO A 289 -9.86 6.27 39.95
#